data_AF-U1FCB0-F1
#
_entry.id   AF-U1FCB0-F1
#
_cell.length_a   1.000
_cell.length_b   1.000
_cell.length_c   1.000
_cell.angle_alpha   90.00
_cell.angle_beta   90.00
_cell.angle_gamma   90.00
#
_symmetry.space_group_name_H-M   'P 1'
#
loop_
_entity.id
_entity.type
_entity.pdbx_description
1 polymer ?
#
loop_
_entity_poly.entity_id
_entity_poly.type
_entity_poly.pdbx_seq_one_letter_code
_entity_poly.pdbx_strand_id
1 'polypeptide(L)'
;MKTSKKKAHAFKRGAALAIAVVLFAGLAISCSNGSDSGGTPSITYVQVPYDKLDDYLTNQASETGINYIEITGAIPAADLKGSATDASALGKKLAGASPKKIGLKLPESIEGLTDMYRCFSGCNNVVGLAAIPHGVTSIEDCFRGCTALQNAPIIPEGVTGMGSCFESCTALQEAPAIPKSVTGFSGCFFECSALKTAPIIPAKVTDMTECFYNCTALTEAPVIPAGVVNMDNCFEGCTALKTAPIIPANVAEMAECFKDCAALTGATLKCDYNDGHFNNDFAGCTSLTTGSIRVKLTQLTAYKNKAAKMGTQADKFVGYTDETYTAGGVSFTMKGIEAVTNGTLGRDEEDQNKPHTVSLSAYYIGETEVTQELWQAVMGGNPSHFKGAGNPPDEGEKQAKRPVETISWYFCIAFCNELTKKVNGGAGSECVYWIDGNVYDIRNAAAGQVPNMIDWTKKGFRLPTEAEWEWAAKGGIDYKWAGTDTESELKNYAWYSENSNNKTHEVKKKQPNDYGLYDMTGNVWEWCWDRYGSLSNPLPLDYTGAATGAMRVYRGGAYAHNKDNAHRAFRNGGFPDKMEDHRGLRVVCRP
;
A
#
# COMPACT_ATOMS: atom_id res chain seq x y z
N MET A 1 59.06 8.20 -7.47
CA MET A 1 59.45 7.11 -8.39
C MET A 1 58.71 5.85 -7.95
N LYS A 2 58.16 5.07 -8.90
CA LYS A 2 57.20 3.94 -8.80
C LYS A 2 55.71 4.31 -8.91
N THR A 3 55.33 4.54 -10.15
CA THR A 3 54.00 4.36 -10.74
C THR A 3 53.56 2.89 -10.72
N SER A 4 52.28 2.62 -10.43
CA SER A 4 51.62 1.37 -10.83
C SER A 4 50.16 1.62 -11.19
N LYS A 5 49.89 1.54 -12.49
CA LYS A 5 48.57 1.60 -13.13
C LYS A 5 47.74 0.37 -12.72
N LYS A 6 46.49 0.56 -12.27
CA LYS A 6 45.46 -0.50 -12.29
C LYS A 6 44.52 -0.24 -13.46
N LYS A 7 44.45 -1.23 -14.35
CA LYS A 7 43.57 -1.30 -15.52
C LYS A 7 42.12 -1.48 -15.05
N ALA A 8 41.21 -0.65 -15.55
CA ALA A 8 39.78 -0.89 -15.46
C ALA A 8 39.39 -1.93 -16.51
N HIS A 9 38.83 -3.06 -16.06
CA HIS A 9 38.15 -4.02 -16.94
C HIS A 9 36.74 -3.51 -17.20
N ALA A 10 36.49 -3.07 -18.43
CA ALA A 10 35.14 -2.80 -18.93
C ALA A 10 34.39 -4.13 -19.08
N PHE A 11 33.40 -4.36 -18.22
CA PHE A 11 32.43 -5.45 -18.36
C PHE A 11 31.22 -4.90 -19.14
N LYS A 12 31.13 -5.23 -20.43
CA LYS A 12 29.93 -5.01 -21.23
C LYS A 12 28.83 -5.94 -20.71
N ARG A 13 27.83 -5.40 -20.03
CA ARG A 13 26.53 -6.06 -19.82
C ARG A 13 25.51 -5.39 -20.74
N GLY A 14 24.88 -6.24 -21.55
CA GLY A 14 23.85 -5.85 -22.51
C GLY A 14 22.47 -5.72 -21.89
N ALA A 15 21.57 -5.24 -22.75
CA ALA A 15 20.12 -5.10 -22.62
C ALA A 15 19.62 -4.09 -21.57
N ALA A 16 19.53 -2.83 -22.00
CA ALA A 16 18.64 -1.85 -21.41
C ALA A 16 17.19 -2.19 -21.78
N LEU A 17 16.35 -2.45 -20.78
CA LEU A 17 14.89 -2.43 -20.92
C LEU A 17 14.46 -0.97 -20.79
N ALA A 18 14.17 -0.31 -21.90
CA ALA A 18 13.62 1.04 -21.90
C ALA A 18 12.17 0.98 -21.41
N ILE A 19 11.93 1.42 -20.18
CA ILE A 19 10.59 1.63 -19.62
C ILE A 19 10.12 3.00 -20.12
N ALA A 20 9.20 3.01 -21.09
CA ALA A 20 8.51 4.21 -21.52
C ALA A 20 7.36 4.47 -20.54
N VAL A 21 7.58 5.36 -19.57
CA VAL A 21 6.54 5.87 -18.69
C VAL A 21 5.69 6.85 -19.50
N VAL A 22 4.45 6.48 -19.83
CA VAL A 22 3.46 7.39 -20.41
C VAL A 22 2.63 7.97 -19.26
N LEU A 23 3.21 8.93 -18.54
CA LEU A 23 2.47 9.80 -17.61
C LEU A 23 1.92 10.98 -18.41
N PHE A 24 0.63 10.97 -18.73
CA PHE A 24 -0.08 12.18 -19.13
C PHE A 24 -0.45 12.98 -17.87
N ALA A 25 0.47 13.82 -17.40
CA ALA A 25 0.16 14.89 -16.47
C ALA A 25 -0.05 16.18 -17.29
N GLY A 26 -1.31 16.59 -17.43
CA GLY A 26 -1.65 17.91 -17.95
C GLY A 26 -1.31 18.97 -16.92
N LEU A 27 -0.30 19.80 -17.20
CA LEU A 27 -0.05 21.06 -16.50
C LEU A 27 0.50 22.06 -17.53
N ALA A 28 -0.37 22.95 -17.98
CA ALA A 28 0.04 24.23 -18.55
C ALA A 28 0.33 25.20 -17.39
N ILE A 29 1.57 25.68 -17.27
CA ILE A 29 1.97 27.07 -16.95
C ILE A 29 3.50 27.20 -17.12
N SER A 30 3.92 28.39 -17.51
CA SER A 30 5.06 28.84 -18.30
C SER A 30 6.47 28.94 -17.67
N CYS A 31 7.48 28.86 -18.57
CA CYS A 31 8.85 29.44 -18.53
C CYS A 31 9.82 28.92 -17.43
N SER A 32 11.02 28.39 -17.68
CA SER A 32 12.12 28.89 -18.54
C SER A 32 13.35 27.93 -18.53
N ASN A 33 14.08 27.89 -19.65
CA ASN A 33 15.51 27.56 -19.89
C ASN A 33 16.21 26.34 -19.23
N GLY A 34 16.68 25.42 -20.10
CA GLY A 34 18.03 24.85 -20.00
C GLY A 34 18.16 23.32 -19.99
N SER A 35 18.06 22.71 -21.18
CA SER A 35 18.77 21.50 -21.67
C SER A 35 19.09 20.36 -20.68
N ASP A 36 18.34 19.27 -20.74
CA ASP A 36 18.73 18.02 -21.45
C ASP A 36 17.56 17.03 -21.37
N SER A 37 16.59 17.16 -22.27
CA SER A 37 15.43 16.25 -22.30
C SER A 37 15.71 15.10 -23.26
N GLY A 38 15.94 13.91 -22.71
CA GLY A 38 15.69 12.67 -23.43
C GLY A 38 14.21 12.63 -23.81
N GLY A 39 13.88 13.21 -24.96
CA GLY A 39 12.51 13.42 -25.39
C GLY A 39 11.81 12.09 -25.60
N THR A 40 10.69 11.90 -24.91
CA THR A 40 9.73 10.83 -25.18
C THR A 40 9.31 10.91 -26.65
N PRO A 41 9.23 9.78 -27.38
CA PRO A 41 8.78 9.80 -28.77
C PRO A 41 7.39 10.45 -28.87
N SER A 42 7.27 11.53 -29.62
CA SER A 42 5.98 12.16 -29.90
C SER A 42 5.22 11.29 -30.92
N ILE A 43 4.10 10.69 -30.49
CA ILE A 43 3.20 9.96 -31.40
C ILE A 43 2.55 11.00 -32.33
N THR A 44 2.71 10.81 -33.65
CA THR A 44 2.06 11.65 -34.66
C THR A 44 0.83 10.95 -35.20
N TYR A 45 -0.34 11.58 -35.07
CA TYR A 45 -1.61 11.05 -35.57
C TYR A 45 -1.94 11.59 -36.97
N VAL A 46 -2.38 10.70 -37.86
CA VAL A 46 -2.96 11.07 -39.15
C VAL A 46 -4.41 11.48 -38.93
N GLN A 47 -4.76 12.70 -39.35
CA GLN A 47 -6.13 13.21 -39.27
C GLN A 47 -6.99 12.54 -40.34
N VAL A 48 -8.08 11.88 -39.95
CA VAL A 48 -9.00 11.20 -40.85
C VAL A 48 -10.43 11.61 -40.52
N PRO A 49 -11.16 12.29 -41.42
CA PRO A 49 -12.58 12.56 -41.23
C PRO A 49 -13.38 11.27 -41.05
N TYR A 50 -14.35 11.24 -40.14
CA TYR A 50 -15.12 10.04 -39.81
C TYR A 50 -15.80 9.40 -41.02
N ASP A 51 -16.34 10.21 -41.94
CA ASP A 51 -16.96 9.77 -43.21
C ASP A 51 -15.96 9.18 -44.23
N LYS A 52 -14.65 9.33 -43.98
CA LYS A 52 -13.54 8.80 -44.80
C LYS A 52 -12.76 7.69 -44.13
N LEU A 53 -13.19 7.23 -42.96
CA LEU A 53 -12.46 6.23 -42.18
C LEU A 53 -12.33 4.89 -42.92
N ASP A 54 -13.40 4.39 -43.54
CA ASP A 54 -13.36 3.10 -44.28
C ASP A 54 -12.40 3.16 -45.47
N ASP A 55 -12.39 4.27 -46.20
CA ASP A 55 -11.49 4.50 -47.34
C ASP A 55 -10.03 4.53 -46.88
N TYR A 56 -9.73 5.18 -45.76
CA TYR A 56 -8.39 5.20 -45.18
C TYR A 56 -7.95 3.81 -44.73
N LEU A 57 -8.79 3.10 -43.96
CA LEU A 57 -8.49 1.76 -43.45
C LEU A 57 -8.25 0.75 -44.58
N THR A 58 -8.98 0.89 -45.68
CA THR A 58 -8.86 -0.01 -46.85
C THR A 58 -7.62 0.31 -47.69
N ASN A 59 -7.40 1.58 -48.01
CA ASN A 59 -6.49 1.96 -49.09
C ASN A 59 -5.18 2.63 -48.64
N GLN A 60 -5.11 3.10 -47.39
CA GLN A 60 -3.99 3.94 -46.92
C GLN A 60 -3.32 3.42 -45.65
N ALA A 61 -4.07 2.74 -44.79
CA ALA A 61 -3.53 2.18 -43.55
C ALA A 61 -2.43 1.15 -43.83
N SER A 62 -1.32 1.29 -43.11
CA SER A 62 -0.19 0.38 -43.14
C SER A 62 -0.60 -1.02 -42.67
N GLU A 63 -0.15 -2.04 -43.39
CA GLU A 63 -0.34 -3.46 -43.07
C GLU A 63 0.58 -3.96 -41.93
N THR A 64 1.70 -3.29 -41.65
CA THR A 64 2.75 -3.79 -40.73
C THR A 64 3.00 -2.92 -39.51
N GLY A 65 2.96 -1.59 -39.66
CA GLY A 65 3.06 -0.60 -38.58
C GLY A 65 1.73 -0.33 -37.86
N ILE A 66 1.81 0.39 -36.74
CA ILE A 66 0.63 0.91 -36.04
C ILE A 66 0.12 2.14 -36.80
N ASN A 67 -1.17 2.13 -37.11
CA ASN A 67 -1.88 3.25 -37.72
C ASN A 67 -2.39 4.17 -36.61
N TYR A 68 -1.69 5.26 -36.34
CA TYR A 68 -2.15 6.29 -35.40
C TYR A 68 -3.11 7.24 -36.12
N ILE A 69 -4.39 7.16 -35.79
CA ILE A 69 -5.49 7.86 -36.45
C ILE A 69 -6.16 8.81 -35.46
N GLU A 70 -6.23 10.10 -35.80
CA GLU A 70 -7.10 11.06 -35.14
C GLU A 70 -8.36 11.22 -35.97
N ILE A 71 -9.49 10.77 -35.42
CA ILE A 71 -10.78 10.89 -36.10
C ILE A 71 -11.26 12.34 -35.96
N THR A 72 -11.56 12.96 -37.10
CA THR A 72 -12.01 14.35 -37.19
C THR A 72 -13.40 14.44 -37.82
N GLY A 73 -13.98 15.64 -37.84
CA GLY A 73 -15.33 15.86 -38.35
C GLY A 73 -16.41 15.42 -37.37
N ALA A 74 -17.67 15.43 -37.84
CA ALA A 74 -18.82 15.08 -37.01
C ALA A 74 -18.93 13.56 -36.86
N ILE A 75 -18.87 13.07 -35.62
CA ILE A 75 -19.13 11.68 -35.26
C ILE A 75 -20.51 11.63 -34.58
N PRO A 76 -21.49 10.91 -35.12
CA PRO A 76 -22.76 10.70 -34.43
C PRO A 76 -22.50 10.00 -33.08
N ALA A 77 -23.03 10.51 -31.97
CA ALA A 77 -22.84 9.88 -30.66
C ALA A 77 -23.31 8.42 -30.62
N ALA A 78 -24.34 8.07 -31.40
CA ALA A 78 -24.85 6.70 -31.54
C ALA A 78 -23.80 5.74 -32.15
N ASP A 79 -22.84 6.24 -32.93
CA ASP A 79 -21.81 5.43 -33.56
C ASP A 79 -20.68 5.05 -32.59
N LEU A 80 -20.71 5.59 -31.37
CA LEU A 80 -19.77 5.32 -30.27
C LEU A 80 -20.41 4.51 -29.13
N LYS A 81 -21.65 4.05 -29.32
CA LYS A 81 -22.37 3.21 -28.35
C LYS A 81 -22.81 1.90 -29.01
N GLY A 82 -22.40 0.79 -28.42
CA GLY A 82 -22.80 -0.57 -28.80
C GLY A 82 -24.17 -0.96 -28.26
N SER A 83 -24.58 -2.19 -28.57
CA SER A 83 -25.77 -2.85 -28.04
C SER A 83 -25.39 -4.00 -27.11
N ALA A 84 -26.36 -4.71 -26.54
CA ALA A 84 -26.07 -5.89 -25.72
C ALA A 84 -25.32 -7.02 -26.46
N THR A 85 -25.41 -7.08 -27.79
CA THR A 85 -24.79 -8.13 -28.61
C THR A 85 -23.65 -7.64 -29.49
N ASP A 86 -23.62 -6.34 -29.78
CA ASP A 86 -22.78 -5.80 -30.85
C ASP A 86 -21.95 -4.61 -30.36
N ALA A 87 -20.72 -4.51 -30.86
CA ALA A 87 -19.94 -3.28 -30.74
C ALA A 87 -20.61 -2.10 -31.47
N SER A 88 -20.17 -0.88 -31.16
CA SER A 88 -20.63 0.33 -31.84
C SER A 88 -20.33 0.33 -33.35
N ALA A 89 -20.92 1.25 -34.11
CA ALA A 89 -20.63 1.39 -35.54
C ALA A 89 -19.15 1.70 -35.79
N LEU A 90 -18.53 2.58 -34.99
CA LEU A 90 -17.10 2.83 -35.06
C LEU A 90 -16.29 1.56 -34.72
N GLY A 91 -16.66 0.86 -33.64
CA GLY A 91 -16.01 -0.39 -33.25
C GLY A 91 -16.02 -1.44 -34.37
N LYS A 92 -17.17 -1.61 -35.03
CA LYS A 92 -17.31 -2.52 -36.18
C LYS A 92 -16.40 -2.14 -37.36
N LYS A 93 -16.28 -0.85 -37.69
CA LYS A 93 -15.36 -0.37 -38.74
C LYS A 93 -13.91 -0.72 -38.42
N LEU A 94 -13.50 -0.47 -37.17
CA LEU A 94 -12.13 -0.73 -36.71
C LEU A 94 -11.80 -2.23 -36.66
N ALA A 95 -12.71 -3.05 -36.10
CA ALA A 95 -12.57 -4.50 -36.05
C ALA A 95 -12.50 -5.11 -37.46
N GLY A 96 -13.29 -4.59 -38.41
CA GLY A 96 -13.26 -5.01 -39.82
C GLY A 96 -11.93 -4.75 -40.54
N ALA A 97 -11.08 -3.86 -40.01
CA ALA A 97 -9.75 -3.59 -40.55
C ALA A 97 -8.66 -4.53 -39.98
N SER A 98 -9.00 -5.46 -39.09
CA SER A 98 -8.08 -6.47 -38.59
C SER A 98 -7.43 -7.26 -39.75
N PRO A 99 -6.12 -7.55 -39.73
CA PRO A 99 -5.20 -7.45 -38.59
C PRO A 99 -4.45 -6.11 -38.44
N LYS A 100 -4.83 -5.04 -39.14
CA LYS A 100 -4.15 -3.73 -39.06
C LYS A 100 -4.22 -3.17 -37.65
N LYS A 101 -3.07 -2.84 -37.04
CA LYS A 101 -3.00 -2.26 -35.69
C LYS A 101 -3.39 -0.79 -35.71
N ILE A 102 -4.22 -0.36 -34.75
CA ILE A 102 -4.78 0.99 -34.74
C ILE A 102 -4.59 1.65 -33.36
N GLY A 103 -3.95 2.81 -33.33
CA GLY A 103 -3.95 3.71 -32.18
C GLY A 103 -4.87 4.89 -32.46
N LEU A 104 -5.82 5.18 -31.57
CA LEU A 104 -6.89 6.14 -31.83
C LEU A 104 -6.78 7.40 -30.99
N LYS A 105 -7.22 8.51 -31.58
CA LYS A 105 -7.57 9.75 -30.88
C LYS A 105 -8.94 10.20 -31.39
N LEU A 106 -9.85 10.45 -30.44
CA LEU A 106 -11.18 11.00 -30.71
C LEU A 106 -11.17 12.51 -30.41
N PRO A 107 -12.15 13.28 -30.93
CA PRO A 107 -12.40 14.64 -30.47
C PRO A 107 -12.57 14.69 -28.95
N GLU A 108 -12.05 15.75 -28.32
CA GLU A 108 -12.12 15.92 -26.86
C GLU A 108 -13.56 15.96 -26.33
N SER A 109 -14.51 16.41 -27.14
CA SER A 109 -15.94 16.38 -26.84
C SER A 109 -16.74 16.02 -28.10
N ILE A 110 -17.83 15.30 -27.89
CA ILE A 110 -18.76 14.88 -28.94
C ILE A 110 -20.16 15.20 -28.45
N GLU A 111 -20.90 16.00 -29.21
CA GLU A 111 -22.23 16.49 -28.81
C GLU A 111 -23.18 15.32 -28.53
N GLY A 112 -23.79 15.32 -27.35
CA GLY A 112 -24.75 14.29 -26.92
C GLY A 112 -24.15 12.94 -26.51
N LEU A 113 -22.82 12.77 -26.54
CA LEU A 113 -22.18 11.53 -26.10
C LEU A 113 -22.04 11.50 -24.57
N THR A 114 -22.80 10.61 -23.93
CA THR A 114 -22.73 10.37 -22.48
C THR A 114 -22.34 8.94 -22.11
N ASP A 115 -22.34 8.02 -23.08
CA ASP A 115 -22.19 6.59 -22.83
C ASP A 115 -21.49 5.92 -24.01
N MET A 116 -20.41 5.19 -23.73
CA MET A 116 -19.62 4.43 -24.69
C MET A 116 -19.71 2.91 -24.47
N TYR A 117 -20.85 2.43 -23.96
CA TYR A 117 -21.12 1.01 -23.73
C TYR A 117 -20.67 0.15 -24.92
N ARG A 118 -19.80 -0.84 -24.68
CA ARG A 118 -19.26 -1.76 -25.72
C ARG A 118 -18.66 -1.08 -26.97
N CYS A 119 -18.23 0.18 -26.90
CA CYS A 119 -17.81 0.94 -28.09
C CYS A 119 -16.79 0.20 -28.95
N PHE A 120 -15.75 -0.36 -28.33
CA PHE A 120 -14.68 -1.10 -28.96
C PHE A 120 -14.70 -2.59 -28.60
N SER A 121 -15.83 -3.13 -28.13
CA SER A 121 -15.89 -4.55 -27.72
C SER A 121 -15.46 -5.47 -28.88
N GLY A 122 -14.52 -6.38 -28.60
CA GLY A 122 -13.95 -7.33 -29.56
C GLY A 122 -12.97 -6.72 -30.57
N CYS A 123 -12.59 -5.45 -30.44
CA CYS A 123 -11.61 -4.80 -31.32
C CYS A 123 -10.17 -5.27 -30.99
N ASN A 124 -9.86 -6.49 -31.41
CA ASN A 124 -8.59 -7.19 -31.19
C ASN A 124 -7.38 -6.61 -31.95
N ASN A 125 -7.55 -5.49 -32.66
CA ASN A 125 -6.51 -4.78 -33.38
C ASN A 125 -6.29 -3.32 -32.88
N VAL A 126 -7.12 -2.84 -31.96
CA VAL A 126 -6.93 -1.53 -31.33
C VAL A 126 -5.85 -1.65 -30.24
N VAL A 127 -4.76 -0.89 -30.39
CA VAL A 127 -3.61 -0.91 -29.48
C VAL A 127 -3.66 0.19 -28.41
N GLY A 128 -4.53 1.19 -28.59
CA GLY A 128 -4.72 2.27 -27.63
C GLY A 128 -5.75 3.28 -28.07
N LEU A 129 -6.34 3.98 -27.11
CA LEU A 129 -7.12 5.20 -27.28
C LEU A 129 -6.49 6.29 -26.42
N ALA A 130 -6.26 7.49 -26.96
CA ALA A 130 -5.61 8.57 -26.22
C ALA A 130 -6.41 9.00 -24.97
N ALA A 131 -7.70 9.27 -25.14
CA ALA A 131 -8.60 9.68 -24.06
C ALA A 131 -10.05 9.34 -24.39
N ILE A 132 -10.86 9.12 -23.35
CA ILE A 132 -12.31 9.10 -23.46
C ILE A 132 -12.82 10.55 -23.59
N PRO A 133 -13.75 10.86 -24.52
CA PRO A 133 -14.31 12.21 -24.65
C PRO A 133 -14.96 12.73 -23.37
N HIS A 134 -14.83 14.04 -23.13
CA HIS A 134 -15.51 14.73 -22.04
C HIS A 134 -17.03 14.61 -22.15
N GLY A 135 -17.71 14.49 -21.01
CA GLY A 135 -19.16 14.31 -20.93
C GLY A 135 -19.62 12.86 -20.84
N VAL A 136 -18.74 11.90 -21.16
CA VAL A 136 -19.00 10.47 -20.96
C VAL A 136 -19.06 10.13 -19.46
N THR A 137 -20.14 9.49 -19.06
CA THR A 137 -20.38 9.01 -17.68
C THR A 137 -20.24 7.50 -17.54
N SER A 138 -20.37 6.73 -18.63
CA SER A 138 -20.20 5.27 -18.63
C SER A 138 -19.30 4.79 -19.77
N ILE A 139 -18.39 3.88 -19.44
CA ILE A 139 -17.52 3.16 -20.36
C ILE A 139 -17.59 1.64 -20.10
N GLU A 140 -18.73 1.16 -19.61
CA GLU A 140 -18.96 -0.27 -19.36
C GLU A 140 -18.73 -1.12 -20.64
N ASP A 141 -18.05 -2.25 -20.50
CA ASP A 141 -17.63 -3.15 -21.58
C ASP A 141 -16.88 -2.47 -22.76
N CYS A 142 -16.45 -1.20 -22.63
CA CYS A 142 -16.03 -0.38 -23.77
C CYS A 142 -14.85 -1.01 -24.54
N PHE A 143 -13.89 -1.61 -23.85
CA PHE A 143 -12.74 -2.30 -24.43
C PHE A 143 -12.75 -3.81 -24.21
N ARG A 144 -13.89 -4.40 -23.81
CA ARG A 144 -14.01 -5.85 -23.59
C ARG A 144 -13.51 -6.63 -24.80
N GLY A 145 -12.53 -7.51 -24.63
CA GLY A 145 -11.94 -8.34 -25.67
C GLY A 145 -10.96 -7.61 -26.60
N CYS A 146 -10.51 -6.39 -26.25
CA CYS A 146 -9.45 -5.68 -26.98
C CYS A 146 -8.07 -6.29 -26.67
N THR A 147 -7.80 -7.49 -27.17
CA THR A 147 -6.59 -8.28 -26.83
C THR A 147 -5.28 -7.63 -27.27
N ALA A 148 -5.32 -6.64 -28.18
CA ALA A 148 -4.14 -5.87 -28.59
C ALA A 148 -3.93 -4.57 -27.81
N LEU A 149 -4.84 -4.21 -26.89
CA LEU A 149 -4.79 -2.95 -26.15
C LEU A 149 -3.57 -2.94 -25.22
N GLN A 150 -2.61 -2.05 -25.51
CA GLN A 150 -1.39 -1.89 -24.72
C GLN A 150 -1.46 -0.63 -23.85
N ASN A 151 -2.11 0.42 -24.36
CA ASN A 151 -2.23 1.71 -23.69
C ASN A 151 -3.71 1.99 -23.40
N ALA A 152 -4.10 1.91 -22.13
CA ALA A 152 -5.43 2.31 -21.69
C ALA A 152 -5.63 3.84 -21.85
N PRO A 153 -6.88 4.29 -22.09
CA PRO A 153 -7.16 5.72 -22.26
C PRO A 153 -7.07 6.50 -20.95
N ILE A 154 -6.85 7.81 -21.08
CA ILE A 154 -7.15 8.75 -20.00
C ILE A 154 -8.67 8.76 -19.77
N ILE A 155 -9.06 8.61 -18.50
CA ILE A 155 -10.47 8.53 -18.09
C ILE A 155 -10.88 9.84 -17.40
N PRO A 156 -11.88 10.57 -17.90
CA PRO A 156 -12.38 11.80 -17.28
C PRO A 156 -12.99 11.61 -15.89
N GLU A 157 -12.87 12.62 -15.03
CA GLU A 157 -13.42 12.62 -13.66
C GLU A 157 -14.95 12.47 -13.57
N GLY A 158 -15.67 12.59 -14.68
CA GLY A 158 -17.13 12.40 -14.74
C GLY A 158 -17.59 10.94 -14.87
N VAL A 159 -16.69 10.01 -15.15
CA VAL A 159 -17.02 8.59 -15.37
C VAL A 159 -17.40 7.90 -14.07
N THR A 160 -18.58 7.29 -14.03
CA THR A 160 -19.08 6.53 -12.86
C THR A 160 -19.13 5.02 -13.10
N GLY A 161 -19.31 4.57 -14.34
CA GLY A 161 -19.45 3.16 -14.71
C GLY A 161 -18.27 2.63 -15.54
N MET A 162 -17.60 1.59 -15.04
CA MET A 162 -16.45 0.93 -15.66
C MET A 162 -16.51 -0.61 -15.60
N GLY A 163 -17.68 -1.19 -15.33
CA GLY A 163 -17.85 -2.65 -15.29
C GLY A 163 -17.38 -3.33 -16.58
N SER A 164 -16.61 -4.40 -16.46
CA SER A 164 -16.01 -5.18 -17.57
C SER A 164 -15.27 -4.35 -18.64
N CYS A 165 -14.90 -3.10 -18.35
CA CYS A 165 -14.39 -2.17 -19.35
C CYS A 165 -13.16 -2.72 -20.09
N PHE A 166 -12.24 -3.38 -19.38
CA PHE A 166 -11.02 -3.97 -19.92
C PHE A 166 -11.01 -5.51 -19.85
N GLU A 167 -12.18 -6.16 -19.74
CA GLU A 167 -12.27 -7.63 -19.74
C GLU A 167 -11.50 -8.21 -20.94
N SER A 168 -10.68 -9.23 -20.69
CA SER A 168 -9.80 -9.93 -21.63
C SER A 168 -8.85 -9.02 -22.45
N CYS A 169 -8.44 -7.86 -21.92
CA CYS A 169 -7.37 -7.03 -22.51
C CYS A 169 -5.98 -7.63 -22.21
N THR A 170 -5.67 -8.76 -22.84
CA THR A 170 -4.50 -9.60 -22.52
C THR A 170 -3.13 -8.96 -22.82
N ALA A 171 -3.06 -7.87 -23.57
CA ALA A 171 -1.82 -7.10 -23.81
C ALA A 171 -1.62 -5.92 -22.85
N LEU A 172 -2.60 -5.60 -21.99
CA LEU A 172 -2.56 -4.46 -21.09
C LEU A 172 -1.63 -4.75 -19.92
N GLN A 173 -0.52 -4.01 -19.82
CA GLN A 173 0.48 -4.21 -18.76
C GLN A 173 0.26 -3.32 -17.53
N GLU A 174 -0.34 -2.15 -17.75
CA GLU A 174 -0.59 -1.12 -16.74
C GLU A 174 -2.05 -0.67 -16.83
N ALA A 175 -2.73 -0.67 -15.69
CA ALA A 175 -4.10 -0.16 -15.61
C ALA A 175 -4.12 1.37 -15.69
N PRO A 176 -5.19 1.99 -16.24
CA PRO A 176 -5.34 3.44 -16.20
C PRO A 176 -5.59 3.94 -14.78
N ALA A 177 -5.32 5.23 -14.55
CA ALA A 177 -5.78 5.90 -13.34
C ALA A 177 -7.32 5.89 -13.30
N ILE A 178 -7.89 5.47 -12.17
CA ILE A 178 -9.34 5.34 -11.99
C ILE A 178 -9.88 6.59 -11.29
N PRO A 179 -10.85 7.30 -11.89
CA PRO A 179 -11.45 8.49 -11.27
C PRO A 179 -12.15 8.21 -9.94
N LYS A 180 -12.18 9.20 -9.04
CA LYS A 180 -12.79 9.07 -7.70
C LYS A 180 -14.31 8.94 -7.73
N SER A 181 -14.93 9.29 -8.84
CA SER A 181 -16.37 9.23 -9.11
C SER A 181 -16.87 7.83 -9.46
N VAL A 182 -15.99 6.91 -9.85
CA VAL A 182 -16.34 5.55 -10.25
C VAL A 182 -16.96 4.78 -9.09
N THR A 183 -18.08 4.13 -9.38
CA THR A 183 -18.82 3.25 -8.47
C THR A 183 -18.98 1.85 -9.06
N GLY A 184 -19.23 1.73 -10.37
CA GLY A 184 -19.34 0.44 -11.06
C GLY A 184 -17.98 -0.03 -11.56
N PHE A 185 -17.48 -1.14 -11.01
CA PHE A 185 -16.10 -1.60 -11.24
C PHE A 185 -15.95 -3.12 -11.39
N SER A 186 -17.04 -3.90 -11.23
CA SER A 186 -17.04 -5.36 -11.35
C SER A 186 -16.46 -5.83 -12.70
N GLY A 187 -15.66 -6.90 -12.68
CA GLY A 187 -15.07 -7.50 -13.88
C GLY A 187 -14.11 -6.60 -14.68
N CYS A 188 -13.79 -5.39 -14.19
CA CYS A 188 -13.12 -4.36 -15.00
C CYS A 188 -11.80 -4.83 -15.66
N PHE A 189 -11.02 -5.68 -14.98
CA PHE A 189 -9.77 -6.26 -15.50
C PHE A 189 -9.79 -7.79 -15.58
N PHE A 190 -10.98 -8.41 -15.66
CA PHE A 190 -11.12 -9.86 -15.87
C PHE A 190 -10.22 -10.32 -17.02
N GLU A 191 -9.42 -11.36 -16.82
CA GLU A 191 -8.47 -11.94 -17.78
C GLU A 191 -7.44 -10.96 -18.37
N CYS A 192 -7.09 -9.88 -17.67
CA CYS A 192 -5.95 -9.04 -18.04
C CYS A 192 -4.62 -9.72 -17.66
N SER A 193 -4.24 -10.77 -18.38
CA SER A 193 -3.14 -11.67 -18.02
C SER A 193 -1.75 -11.04 -18.05
N ALA A 194 -1.55 -9.92 -18.77
CA ALA A 194 -0.29 -9.17 -18.76
C ALA A 194 -0.20 -8.07 -17.69
N LEU A 195 -1.29 -7.80 -16.96
CA LEU A 195 -1.36 -6.71 -15.98
C LEU A 195 -0.47 -7.03 -14.78
N LYS A 196 0.54 -6.20 -14.53
CA LYS A 196 1.52 -6.41 -13.45
C LYS A 196 1.16 -5.72 -12.16
N THR A 197 0.47 -4.58 -12.27
CA THR A 197 0.14 -3.69 -11.15
C THR A 197 -1.32 -3.29 -11.26
N ALA A 198 -2.08 -3.53 -10.18
CA ALA A 198 -3.47 -3.10 -10.10
C ALA A 198 -3.57 -1.59 -9.82
N PRO A 199 -4.65 -0.92 -10.26
CA PRO A 199 -4.85 0.49 -9.99
C PRO A 199 -5.31 0.75 -8.54
N ILE A 200 -5.26 2.02 -8.12
CA ILE A 200 -5.93 2.46 -6.89
C ILE A 200 -7.44 2.35 -7.10
N ILE A 201 -8.12 1.66 -6.18
CA ILE A 201 -9.58 1.49 -6.23
C ILE A 201 -10.27 2.66 -5.53
N PRO A 202 -11.26 3.33 -6.17
CA PRO A 202 -11.99 4.42 -5.56
C PRO A 202 -12.78 4.01 -4.31
N ALA A 203 -12.84 4.90 -3.33
CA ALA A 203 -13.44 4.61 -2.01
C ALA A 203 -14.95 4.30 -2.05
N LYS A 204 -15.64 4.65 -3.15
CA LYS A 204 -17.09 4.45 -3.33
C LYS A 204 -17.44 3.11 -3.98
N VAL A 205 -16.46 2.35 -4.45
CA VAL A 205 -16.69 1.01 -5.01
C VAL A 205 -17.13 0.07 -3.89
N THR A 206 -18.26 -0.60 -4.10
CA THR A 206 -18.83 -1.57 -3.15
C THR A 206 -18.78 -3.01 -3.67
N ASP A 207 -18.58 -3.18 -4.98
CA ASP A 207 -18.59 -4.48 -5.66
C ASP A 207 -17.32 -4.61 -6.51
N MET A 208 -16.53 -5.64 -6.19
CA MET A 208 -15.31 -6.02 -6.88
C MET A 208 -15.37 -7.44 -7.44
N THR A 209 -16.57 -7.97 -7.68
CA THR A 209 -16.77 -9.29 -8.29
C THR A 209 -15.91 -9.40 -9.55
N GLU A 210 -15.12 -10.47 -9.65
CA GLU A 210 -14.36 -10.85 -10.86
C GLU A 210 -13.33 -9.80 -11.37
N CYS A 211 -13.06 -8.72 -10.63
CA CYS A 211 -12.27 -7.59 -11.14
C CYS A 211 -10.89 -7.95 -11.67
N PHE A 212 -10.20 -8.93 -11.07
CA PHE A 212 -8.84 -9.36 -11.43
C PHE A 212 -8.76 -10.87 -11.67
N TYR A 213 -9.89 -11.50 -12.01
CA TYR A 213 -9.92 -12.92 -12.37
C TYR A 213 -8.88 -13.23 -13.45
N ASN A 214 -8.07 -14.28 -13.27
CA ASN A 214 -7.00 -14.69 -14.19
C ASN A 214 -5.98 -13.59 -14.58
N CYS A 215 -5.77 -12.58 -13.74
CA CYS A 215 -4.64 -11.65 -13.87
C CYS A 215 -3.32 -12.33 -13.46
N THR A 216 -2.86 -13.29 -14.26
CA THR A 216 -1.74 -14.19 -13.94
C THR A 216 -0.38 -13.50 -13.77
N ALA A 217 -0.18 -12.29 -14.30
CA ALA A 217 1.03 -11.49 -14.08
C ALA A 217 0.98 -10.56 -12.84
N LEU A 218 -0.16 -10.48 -12.15
CA LEU A 218 -0.35 -9.59 -11.01
C LEU A 218 0.42 -10.12 -9.81
N THR A 219 1.41 -9.35 -9.35
CA THR A 219 2.27 -9.73 -8.22
C THR A 219 1.86 -9.10 -6.90
N GLU A 220 1.19 -7.95 -6.96
CA GLU A 220 0.70 -7.18 -5.81
C GLU A 220 -0.77 -6.83 -6.04
N ALA A 221 -1.62 -7.19 -5.08
CA ALA A 221 -3.04 -6.82 -5.09
C ALA A 221 -3.23 -5.35 -4.68
N PRO A 222 -4.31 -4.68 -5.14
CA PRO A 222 -4.61 -3.33 -4.71
C PRO A 222 -5.13 -3.30 -3.27
N VAL A 223 -5.04 -2.14 -2.62
CA VAL A 223 -5.76 -1.90 -1.35
C VAL A 223 -7.26 -1.93 -1.62
N ILE A 224 -7.98 -2.74 -0.84
CA ILE A 224 -9.44 -2.85 -0.95
C ILE A 224 -10.11 -1.74 -0.13
N PRO A 225 -11.00 -0.93 -0.73
CA PRO A 225 -11.75 0.08 0.01
C PRO A 225 -12.60 -0.51 1.12
N ALA A 226 -12.71 0.19 2.25
CA ALA A 226 -13.46 -0.28 3.41
C ALA A 226 -14.97 -0.49 3.13
N GLY A 227 -15.51 0.14 2.09
CA GLY A 227 -16.92 0.01 1.69
C GLY A 227 -17.24 -1.20 0.81
N VAL A 228 -16.24 -1.99 0.39
CA VAL A 228 -16.46 -3.18 -0.44
C VAL A 228 -17.22 -4.25 0.34
N VAL A 229 -18.24 -4.82 -0.30
CA VAL A 229 -19.15 -5.84 0.22
C VAL A 229 -18.96 -7.17 -0.51
N ASN A 230 -18.84 -7.14 -1.85
CA ASN A 230 -18.68 -8.34 -2.68
C ASN A 230 -17.31 -8.36 -3.37
N MET A 231 -16.62 -9.49 -3.24
CA MET A 231 -15.32 -9.82 -3.85
C MET A 231 -15.30 -11.24 -4.44
N ASP A 232 -16.45 -11.79 -4.81
CA ASP A 232 -16.56 -13.12 -5.42
C ASP A 232 -15.64 -13.20 -6.65
N ASN A 233 -14.85 -14.28 -6.73
CA ASN A 233 -13.91 -14.58 -7.82
C ASN A 233 -12.89 -13.46 -8.14
N CYS A 234 -12.74 -12.45 -7.26
CA CYS A 234 -12.01 -11.21 -7.56
C CYS A 234 -10.56 -11.45 -8.00
N PHE A 235 -9.86 -12.39 -7.38
CA PHE A 235 -8.46 -12.75 -7.68
C PHE A 235 -8.31 -14.22 -8.07
N GLU A 236 -9.37 -14.93 -8.45
CA GLU A 236 -9.25 -16.33 -8.87
C GLU A 236 -8.22 -16.45 -10.00
N GLY A 237 -7.34 -17.44 -9.92
CA GLY A 237 -6.30 -17.68 -10.92
C GLY A 237 -5.17 -16.65 -10.98
N CYS A 238 -5.07 -15.72 -10.02
CA CYS A 238 -3.91 -14.82 -9.86
C CYS A 238 -2.65 -15.58 -9.39
N THR A 239 -2.10 -16.43 -10.25
CA THR A 239 -1.04 -17.40 -9.91
C THR A 239 0.28 -16.77 -9.48
N ALA A 240 0.55 -15.50 -9.80
CA ALA A 240 1.75 -14.77 -9.37
C ALA A 240 1.57 -13.96 -8.07
N LEU A 241 0.35 -13.89 -7.52
CA LEU A 241 0.04 -13.10 -6.33
C LEU A 241 0.58 -13.80 -5.07
N LYS A 242 1.56 -13.17 -4.41
CA LYS A 242 2.19 -13.73 -3.20
C LYS A 242 1.46 -13.35 -1.91
N THR A 243 0.96 -12.12 -1.86
CA THR A 243 0.33 -11.55 -0.66
C THR A 243 -1.08 -11.12 -1.01
N ALA A 244 -2.07 -11.69 -0.32
CA ALA A 244 -3.45 -11.25 -0.46
C ALA A 244 -3.61 -9.85 0.12
N PRO A 245 -4.50 -9.01 -0.45
CA PRO A 245 -4.81 -7.75 0.18
C PRO A 245 -5.53 -8.00 1.52
N ILE A 246 -5.47 -7.03 2.42
CA ILE A 246 -6.27 -7.09 3.65
C ILE A 246 -7.75 -7.03 3.25
N ILE A 247 -8.50 -8.09 3.54
CA ILE A 247 -9.95 -8.12 3.28
C ILE A 247 -10.66 -7.29 4.36
N PRO A 248 -11.40 -6.22 4.00
CA PRO A 248 -12.06 -5.33 4.95
C PRO A 248 -13.18 -5.99 5.76
N ALA A 249 -13.58 -5.35 6.85
CA ALA A 249 -14.60 -5.88 7.76
C ALA A 249 -16.01 -5.97 7.15
N ASN A 250 -16.30 -5.15 6.13
CA ASN A 250 -17.62 -5.08 5.48
C ASN A 250 -17.81 -6.12 4.37
N VAL A 251 -16.77 -6.86 3.99
CA VAL A 251 -16.88 -7.90 2.96
C VAL A 251 -17.77 -9.02 3.50
N ALA A 252 -18.87 -9.26 2.80
CA ALA A 252 -19.87 -10.27 3.12
C ALA A 252 -19.88 -11.42 2.12
N GLU A 253 -19.31 -11.21 0.93
CA GLU A 253 -19.27 -12.14 -0.20
C GLU A 253 -17.84 -12.18 -0.75
N MET A 254 -17.20 -13.35 -0.76
CA MET A 254 -15.85 -13.55 -1.29
C MET A 254 -15.61 -14.98 -1.79
N ALA A 255 -16.65 -15.66 -2.25
CA ALA A 255 -16.56 -17.02 -2.76
C ALA A 255 -15.52 -17.10 -3.89
N GLU A 256 -14.66 -18.09 -3.83
CA GLU A 256 -13.61 -18.34 -4.84
C GLU A 256 -12.63 -17.17 -5.02
N CYS A 257 -12.64 -16.17 -4.13
CA CYS A 257 -11.89 -14.93 -4.32
C CYS A 257 -10.40 -15.14 -4.57
N PHE A 258 -9.76 -16.13 -3.93
CA PHE A 258 -8.35 -16.48 -4.14
C PHE A 258 -8.14 -17.88 -4.71
N LYS A 259 -9.19 -18.50 -5.28
CA LYS A 259 -9.07 -19.84 -5.84
C LYS A 259 -7.94 -19.89 -6.87
N ASP A 260 -7.14 -20.95 -6.84
CA ASP A 260 -5.97 -21.17 -7.70
C ASP A 260 -4.87 -20.08 -7.63
N CYS A 261 -4.82 -19.26 -6.57
CA CYS A 261 -3.68 -18.40 -6.24
C CYS A 261 -2.51 -19.22 -5.68
N ALA A 262 -1.86 -20.01 -6.52
CA ALA A 262 -0.86 -20.99 -6.10
C ALA A 262 0.35 -20.39 -5.35
N ALA A 263 0.75 -19.14 -5.63
CA ALA A 263 1.87 -18.45 -4.99
C ALA A 263 1.50 -17.77 -3.65
N LEU A 264 0.23 -17.78 -3.25
CA LEU A 264 -0.24 -17.05 -2.08
C LEU A 264 0.30 -17.65 -0.78
N THR A 265 1.06 -16.86 -0.02
CA THR A 265 1.71 -17.31 1.23
C THR A 265 0.96 -16.90 2.50
N GLY A 266 -0.02 -16.00 2.40
CA GLY A 266 -0.86 -15.63 3.53
C GLY A 266 -1.97 -14.64 3.17
N ALA A 267 -2.95 -14.55 4.07
CA ALA A 267 -4.09 -13.65 3.93
C ALA A 267 -4.53 -13.11 5.30
N THR A 268 -5.07 -11.88 5.33
CA THR A 268 -5.68 -11.30 6.54
C THR A 268 -7.12 -10.94 6.26
N LEU A 269 -8.04 -11.58 6.99
CA LEU A 269 -9.48 -11.36 6.88
C LEU A 269 -9.97 -10.55 8.09
N LYS A 270 -10.47 -9.34 7.83
CA LYS A 270 -11.17 -8.52 8.83
C LYS A 270 -12.68 -8.75 8.81
N CYS A 271 -13.21 -9.39 7.80
CA CYS A 271 -14.61 -9.80 7.73
C CYS A 271 -14.90 -10.95 8.70
N ASP A 272 -16.15 -11.00 9.13
CA ASP A 272 -16.67 -12.13 9.88
C ASP A 272 -17.06 -13.23 8.90
N TYR A 273 -16.93 -14.50 9.30
CA TYR A 273 -17.24 -15.61 8.40
C TYR A 273 -18.74 -15.63 8.06
N ASN A 274 -19.07 -15.72 6.77
CA ASN A 274 -20.44 -15.81 6.28
C ASN A 274 -20.69 -17.16 5.56
N ASP A 275 -21.52 -18.03 6.13
CA ASP A 275 -21.72 -19.38 5.61
C ASP A 275 -22.41 -19.35 4.25
N GLY A 276 -21.80 -19.97 3.24
CA GLY A 276 -22.33 -20.01 1.88
C GLY A 276 -21.81 -18.92 0.94
N HIS A 277 -21.08 -17.93 1.47
CA HIS A 277 -20.53 -16.81 0.71
C HIS A 277 -18.99 -16.78 0.68
N PHE A 278 -18.36 -17.81 1.25
CA PHE A 278 -16.91 -17.97 1.45
C PHE A 278 -16.49 -19.38 0.96
N ASN A 279 -17.14 -19.88 -0.11
CA ASN A 279 -16.88 -21.22 -0.62
C ASN A 279 -15.63 -21.20 -1.49
N ASN A 280 -14.75 -22.18 -1.31
CA ASN A 280 -13.55 -22.40 -2.12
C ASN A 280 -12.57 -21.21 -2.19
N ASP A 281 -12.67 -20.23 -1.29
CA ASP A 281 -11.84 -19.01 -1.30
C ASP A 281 -10.35 -19.30 -1.48
N PHE A 282 -9.86 -20.38 -0.87
CA PHE A 282 -8.44 -20.77 -0.89
C PHE A 282 -8.20 -22.12 -1.55
N ALA A 283 -9.17 -22.64 -2.32
CA ALA A 283 -8.98 -23.85 -3.10
C ALA A 283 -7.80 -23.64 -4.07
N GLY A 284 -6.86 -24.59 -4.16
CA GLY A 284 -5.69 -24.44 -5.05
C GLY A 284 -4.56 -23.53 -4.52
N CYS A 285 -4.73 -22.88 -3.36
CA CYS A 285 -3.67 -22.10 -2.71
C CYS A 285 -2.63 -22.99 -2.03
N THR A 286 -1.72 -23.54 -2.83
CA THR A 286 -0.74 -24.56 -2.42
C THR A 286 0.41 -24.02 -1.56
N SER A 287 0.70 -22.71 -1.60
CA SER A 287 1.78 -22.09 -0.81
C SER A 287 1.38 -21.66 0.61
N LEU A 288 0.09 -21.78 0.98
CA LEU A 288 -0.38 -21.46 2.32
C LEU A 288 0.08 -22.52 3.35
N THR A 289 0.76 -22.07 4.40
CA THR A 289 1.26 -22.89 5.50
C THR A 289 0.38 -22.78 6.76
N THR A 290 0.65 -23.59 7.79
CA THR A 290 0.01 -23.44 9.11
C THR A 290 0.10 -22.00 9.61
N GLY A 291 -1.02 -21.45 10.09
CA GLY A 291 -1.13 -20.07 10.58
C GLY A 291 -1.00 -18.95 9.54
N SER A 292 -0.97 -19.25 8.24
CA SER A 292 -0.84 -18.24 7.18
C SER A 292 -2.09 -17.38 6.94
N ILE A 293 -3.26 -17.82 7.40
CA ILE A 293 -4.53 -17.08 7.27
C ILE A 293 -4.91 -16.48 8.61
N ARG A 294 -4.85 -15.16 8.71
CA ARG A 294 -5.12 -14.39 9.93
C ARG A 294 -6.57 -13.93 9.95
N VAL A 295 -7.29 -14.26 11.00
CA VAL A 295 -8.70 -13.86 11.23
C VAL A 295 -8.85 -13.27 12.62
N LYS A 296 -9.91 -12.50 12.90
CA LYS A 296 -10.15 -12.01 14.26
C LYS A 296 -10.20 -13.20 15.22
N LEU A 297 -9.57 -13.09 16.40
CA LEU A 297 -9.56 -14.17 17.39
C LEU A 297 -10.99 -14.59 17.77
N THR A 298 -11.92 -13.64 17.84
CA THR A 298 -13.36 -13.88 18.08
C THR A 298 -14.04 -14.70 16.97
N GLN A 299 -13.50 -14.69 15.76
CA GLN A 299 -13.99 -15.43 14.59
C GLN A 299 -13.18 -16.72 14.31
N LEU A 300 -12.06 -16.94 14.99
CA LEU A 300 -11.14 -18.05 14.72
C LEU A 300 -11.83 -19.41 14.70
N THR A 301 -12.70 -19.67 15.68
CA THR A 301 -13.46 -20.92 15.76
C THR A 301 -14.41 -21.09 14.57
N ALA A 302 -15.08 -20.02 14.14
CA ALA A 302 -15.99 -20.06 13.00
C ALA A 302 -15.25 -20.42 11.71
N TYR A 303 -14.13 -19.75 11.44
CA TYR A 303 -13.27 -20.04 10.29
C TYR A 303 -12.69 -21.46 10.33
N LYS A 304 -12.12 -21.89 11.47
CA LYS A 304 -11.56 -23.26 11.60
C LYS A 304 -12.60 -24.35 11.36
N ASN A 305 -13.81 -24.19 11.88
CA ASN A 305 -14.90 -25.15 11.69
C ASN A 305 -15.38 -25.25 10.24
N LYS A 306 -15.09 -24.24 9.42
CA LYS A 306 -15.56 -24.11 8.04
C LYS A 306 -14.44 -24.14 7.00
N ALA A 307 -13.20 -24.35 7.43
CA ALA A 307 -12.01 -24.36 6.57
C ALA A 307 -12.17 -25.26 5.33
N ALA A 308 -12.78 -26.43 5.47
CA ALA A 308 -13.03 -27.34 4.35
C ALA A 308 -13.96 -26.74 3.28
N LYS A 309 -14.98 -25.96 3.67
CA LYS A 309 -15.85 -25.24 2.71
C LYS A 309 -15.09 -24.18 1.94
N MET A 310 -14.09 -23.56 2.57
CA MET A 310 -13.21 -22.57 1.97
C MET A 310 -12.09 -23.19 1.13
N GLY A 311 -12.11 -24.52 0.91
CA GLY A 311 -11.09 -25.22 0.13
C GLY A 311 -9.73 -25.34 0.83
N THR A 312 -9.69 -25.27 2.16
CA THR A 312 -8.43 -25.22 2.94
C THR A 312 -8.49 -26.03 4.23
N GLN A 313 -7.43 -25.99 5.05
CA GLN A 313 -7.31 -26.75 6.30
C GLN A 313 -7.39 -25.83 7.52
N ALA A 314 -7.93 -26.37 8.63
CA ALA A 314 -8.18 -25.59 9.85
C ALA A 314 -6.89 -25.06 10.51
N ASP A 315 -5.78 -25.76 10.38
CA ASP A 315 -4.47 -25.37 10.93
C ASP A 315 -3.86 -24.15 10.23
N LYS A 316 -4.30 -23.83 9.01
CA LYS A 316 -3.90 -22.63 8.29
C LYS A 316 -4.44 -21.34 8.92
N PHE A 317 -5.47 -21.42 9.77
CA PHE A 317 -6.06 -20.26 10.43
C PHE A 317 -5.42 -19.95 11.80
N VAL A 318 -5.11 -18.67 12.02
CA VAL A 318 -4.66 -18.11 13.30
C VAL A 318 -5.47 -16.86 13.66
N GLY A 319 -5.69 -16.65 14.96
CA GLY A 319 -6.44 -15.49 15.47
C GLY A 319 -5.53 -14.28 15.67
N TYR A 320 -6.03 -13.08 15.41
CA TYR A 320 -5.39 -11.82 15.84
C TYR A 320 -6.32 -11.03 16.76
N THR A 321 -5.75 -10.16 17.59
CA THR A 321 -6.48 -9.41 18.63
C THR A 321 -6.51 -7.90 18.40
N ASP A 322 -6.22 -7.42 17.20
CA ASP A 322 -6.22 -5.98 16.87
C ASP A 322 -7.39 -5.19 17.48
N GLU A 323 -7.07 -4.05 18.09
CA GLU A 323 -8.02 -3.16 18.75
C GLU A 323 -7.97 -1.76 18.10
N THR A 324 -9.12 -1.09 17.98
CA THR A 324 -9.16 0.30 17.48
C THR A 324 -9.67 1.22 18.58
N TYR A 325 -8.88 2.25 18.88
CA TYR A 325 -9.18 3.26 19.89
C TYR A 325 -9.48 4.59 19.22
N THR A 326 -10.13 5.50 19.95
CA THR A 326 -10.36 6.88 19.51
C THR A 326 -9.97 7.84 20.61
N ALA A 327 -9.16 8.85 20.29
CA ALA A 327 -8.73 9.91 21.19
C ALA A 327 -8.92 11.26 20.50
N GLY A 328 -9.74 12.14 21.11
CA GLY A 328 -10.01 13.47 20.56
C GLY A 328 -10.60 13.45 19.14
N GLY A 329 -11.37 12.41 18.79
CA GLY A 329 -11.98 12.23 17.46
C GLY A 329 -11.06 11.58 16.42
N VAL A 330 -9.80 11.26 16.77
CA VAL A 330 -8.86 10.56 15.90
C VAL A 330 -8.82 9.08 16.28
N SER A 331 -9.09 8.20 15.32
CA SER A 331 -9.00 6.75 15.52
C SER A 331 -7.62 6.21 15.14
N PHE A 332 -7.13 5.25 15.92
CA PHE A 332 -5.88 4.53 15.66
C PHE A 332 -6.02 3.06 16.05
N THR A 333 -5.33 2.19 15.31
CA THR A 333 -5.39 0.74 15.53
C THR A 333 -4.13 0.27 16.22
N MET A 334 -4.28 -0.64 17.16
CA MET A 334 -3.22 -1.36 17.83
C MET A 334 -3.29 -2.82 17.39
N LYS A 335 -2.14 -3.40 17.02
CA LYS A 335 -1.98 -4.74 16.48
C LYS A 335 -1.60 -5.71 17.60
N GLY A 336 -2.30 -6.83 17.68
CA GLY A 336 -2.03 -7.86 18.68
C GLY A 336 -0.76 -8.66 18.37
N ILE A 337 0.14 -8.74 19.35
CA ILE A 337 1.34 -9.59 19.33
C ILE A 337 1.21 -10.65 20.43
N GLU A 338 1.27 -11.91 20.02
CA GLU A 338 1.19 -13.05 20.94
C GLU A 338 2.40 -13.10 21.88
N ALA A 339 2.23 -13.81 23.01
CA ALA A 339 3.33 -14.06 23.93
C ALA A 339 4.41 -14.93 23.26
N VAL A 340 5.65 -14.64 23.58
CA VAL A 340 6.83 -15.29 23.03
C VAL A 340 7.57 -15.98 24.16
N THR A 341 7.87 -17.26 23.98
CA THR A 341 8.71 -18.03 24.92
C THR A 341 9.99 -18.44 24.22
N ASN A 342 11.14 -18.01 24.75
CA ASN A 342 12.47 -18.32 24.23
C ASN A 342 12.64 -18.02 22.72
N GLY A 343 12.07 -16.91 22.27
CA GLY A 343 12.28 -16.39 20.92
C GLY A 343 13.71 -15.89 20.72
N THR A 344 14.10 -15.65 19.46
CA THR A 344 15.41 -15.09 19.10
C THR A 344 15.27 -13.72 18.44
N LEU A 345 15.99 -12.74 18.98
CA LEU A 345 16.20 -11.40 18.43
C LEU A 345 17.67 -11.20 18.09
N GLY A 346 18.01 -10.08 17.45
CA GLY A 346 19.34 -9.75 16.99
C GLY A 346 19.71 -10.43 15.67
N ARG A 347 20.89 -10.09 15.16
CA ARG A 347 21.48 -10.65 13.93
C ARG A 347 23.00 -10.74 14.01
N ASP A 348 23.58 -11.69 13.29
CA ASP A 348 25.03 -11.95 13.33
C ASP A 348 25.84 -10.77 12.80
N GLU A 349 25.29 -10.02 11.83
CA GLU A 349 25.90 -8.82 11.26
C GLU A 349 25.88 -7.58 12.21
N GLU A 350 25.11 -7.61 13.30
CA GLU A 350 24.95 -6.46 14.21
C GLU A 350 25.76 -6.66 15.50
N ASP A 351 26.93 -6.03 15.61
CA ASP A 351 27.85 -6.23 16.75
C ASP A 351 27.25 -5.85 18.12
N GLN A 352 26.39 -4.84 18.14
CA GLN A 352 25.73 -4.37 19.37
C GLN A 352 24.37 -5.05 19.62
N ASN A 353 23.98 -5.97 18.73
CA ASN A 353 22.72 -6.69 18.75
C ASN A 353 22.85 -8.12 18.19
N LYS A 354 23.85 -8.85 18.68
CA LYS A 354 24.06 -10.26 18.32
C LYS A 354 22.83 -11.11 18.68
N PRO A 355 22.64 -12.28 18.05
CA PRO A 355 21.53 -13.16 18.37
C PRO A 355 21.44 -13.47 19.87
N HIS A 356 20.27 -13.23 20.45
CA HIS A 356 20.02 -13.43 21.88
C HIS A 356 18.57 -13.87 22.14
N THR A 357 18.37 -14.59 23.25
CA THR A 357 17.07 -15.15 23.59
C THR A 357 16.20 -14.13 24.33
N VAL A 358 14.91 -14.06 23.97
CA VAL A 358 13.90 -13.21 24.60
C VAL A 358 12.65 -14.01 24.98
N SER A 359 11.99 -13.62 26.06
CA SER A 359 10.59 -13.99 26.32
C SER A 359 9.77 -12.72 26.56
N LEU A 360 8.60 -12.64 25.93
CA LEU A 360 7.72 -11.47 25.96
C LEU A 360 6.30 -11.94 26.32
N SER A 361 5.65 -11.27 27.26
CA SER A 361 4.21 -11.42 27.45
C SER A 361 3.46 -10.82 26.25
N ALA A 362 2.21 -11.21 25.99
CA ALA A 362 1.42 -10.66 24.88
C ALA A 362 1.19 -9.14 25.05
N TYR A 363 1.19 -8.40 23.96
CA TYR A 363 1.00 -6.94 23.95
C TYR A 363 0.35 -6.47 22.65
N TYR A 364 -0.07 -5.22 22.67
CA TYR A 364 -0.53 -4.48 21.50
C TYR A 364 0.51 -3.46 21.09
N ILE A 365 0.70 -3.24 19.78
CA ILE A 365 1.59 -2.20 19.25
C ILE A 365 0.90 -1.43 18.13
N GLY A 366 1.07 -0.11 18.07
CA GLY A 366 0.40 0.74 17.08
C GLY A 366 0.60 0.23 15.65
N GLU A 367 -0.46 0.22 14.83
CA GLU A 367 -0.41 -0.15 13.40
C GLU A 367 0.57 0.74 12.62
N THR A 368 0.63 2.01 13.00
CA THR A 368 1.48 3.04 12.44
C THR A 368 2.29 3.73 13.55
N GLU A 369 3.25 4.56 13.15
CA GLU A 369 3.76 5.63 13.99
C GLU A 369 2.60 6.52 14.48
N VAL A 370 2.77 7.22 15.61
CA VAL A 370 1.80 8.22 16.05
C VAL A 370 1.79 9.37 15.05
N THR A 371 0.61 9.68 14.51
CA THR A 371 0.45 10.75 13.51
C THR A 371 0.41 12.13 14.16
N GLN A 372 0.66 13.17 13.35
CA GLN A 372 0.52 14.56 13.78
C GLN A 372 -0.89 14.89 14.29
N GLU A 373 -1.94 14.37 13.66
CA GLU A 373 -3.32 14.56 14.12
C GLU A 373 -3.60 13.89 15.46
N LEU A 374 -3.12 12.66 15.66
CA LEU A 374 -3.31 11.96 16.93
C LEU A 374 -2.55 12.68 18.06
N TRP A 375 -1.31 13.08 17.80
CA TRP A 375 -0.55 13.90 18.73
C TRP A 375 -1.28 15.18 19.09
N GLN A 376 -1.73 15.95 18.10
CA GLN A 376 -2.42 17.22 18.32
C GLN A 376 -3.75 17.04 19.07
N ALA A 377 -4.51 15.98 18.78
CA ALA A 377 -5.76 15.67 19.47
C ALA A 377 -5.56 15.34 20.97
N VAL A 378 -4.41 14.78 21.33
CA VAL A 378 -4.06 14.43 22.72
C VAL A 378 -3.37 15.57 23.44
N MET A 379 -2.39 16.22 22.79
CA MET A 379 -1.46 17.18 23.41
C MET A 379 -1.81 18.65 23.14
N GLY A 380 -2.75 18.93 22.23
CA GLY A 380 -3.24 20.27 21.92
C GLY A 380 -2.38 21.10 20.94
N GLY A 381 -1.16 20.67 20.60
CA GLY A 381 -0.28 21.36 19.65
C GLY A 381 0.49 20.38 18.76
N ASN A 382 1.13 20.87 17.69
CA ASN A 382 1.91 20.05 16.76
C ASN A 382 3.38 20.53 16.71
N PRO A 383 4.33 19.80 17.32
CA PRO A 383 5.74 20.21 17.39
C PRO A 383 6.51 19.96 16.10
N SER A 384 6.03 19.08 15.23
CA SER A 384 6.67 18.59 14.00
C SER A 384 7.34 19.70 13.17
N HIS A 385 8.55 19.44 12.67
CA HIS A 385 9.24 20.27 11.69
C HIS A 385 8.49 20.27 10.35
N PHE A 386 8.04 19.09 9.92
CA PHE A 386 7.37 18.89 8.67
C PHE A 386 5.86 19.15 8.79
N LYS A 387 5.50 20.41 9.03
CA LYS A 387 4.11 20.90 9.09
C LYS A 387 3.91 22.16 8.28
N GLY A 388 2.70 22.36 7.77
CA GLY A 388 2.28 23.59 7.11
C GLY A 388 2.86 23.80 5.70
N ALA A 389 2.56 24.95 5.11
CA ALA A 389 2.81 25.23 3.69
C ALA A 389 4.30 25.28 3.29
N GLY A 390 5.22 25.49 4.25
CA GLY A 390 6.66 25.50 3.99
C GLY A 390 7.27 24.10 3.80
N ASN A 391 6.59 23.05 4.30
CA ASN A 391 7.03 21.66 4.24
C ASN A 391 5.85 20.76 3.78
N PRO A 392 5.29 20.99 2.58
CA PRO A 392 4.08 20.31 2.15
C PRO A 392 4.29 18.79 2.02
N PRO A 393 3.24 17.99 2.27
CA PRO A 393 3.27 16.57 1.98
C PRO A 393 3.45 16.32 0.47
N ASP A 394 3.88 15.12 0.10
CA ASP A 394 3.94 14.74 -1.31
C ASP A 394 2.53 14.61 -1.92
N GLU A 395 2.46 14.60 -3.25
CA GLU A 395 1.19 14.63 -3.96
C GLU A 395 0.29 13.45 -3.56
N GLY A 396 -0.97 13.75 -3.24
CA GLY A 396 -1.93 12.74 -2.80
C GLY A 396 -1.76 12.28 -1.35
N GLU A 397 -0.83 12.87 -0.59
CA GLU A 397 -0.66 12.61 0.84
C GLU A 397 -1.35 13.65 1.73
N LYS A 398 -1.75 13.21 2.92
CA LYS A 398 -2.42 14.04 3.93
C LYS A 398 -1.43 14.48 5.00
N GLN A 399 -1.21 15.79 5.12
CA GLN A 399 -0.34 16.40 6.12
C GLN A 399 -0.62 15.91 7.56
N ALA A 400 -1.90 15.86 7.94
CA ALA A 400 -2.35 15.43 9.25
C ALA A 400 -1.91 14.00 9.63
N LYS A 401 -1.68 13.15 8.63
CA LYS A 401 -1.34 11.72 8.76
C LYS A 401 0.15 11.40 8.62
N ARG A 402 1.00 12.41 8.51
CA ARG A 402 2.45 12.22 8.66
C ARG A 402 2.75 11.87 10.12
N PRO A 403 3.87 11.18 10.42
CA PRO A 403 4.27 10.95 11.80
C PRO A 403 4.55 12.27 12.52
N VAL A 404 4.26 12.31 13.82
CA VAL A 404 4.77 13.38 14.67
C VAL A 404 6.27 13.18 14.88
N GLU A 405 7.03 14.27 14.77
CA GLU A 405 8.47 14.30 15.00
C GLU A 405 8.88 15.59 15.72
N THR A 406 10.18 15.80 15.94
CA THR A 406 10.71 16.91 16.75
C THR A 406 10.17 16.83 18.19
N ILE A 407 10.18 15.62 18.75
CA ILE A 407 9.72 15.33 20.11
C ILE A 407 10.81 14.61 20.91
N SER A 408 10.90 14.98 22.18
CA SER A 408 11.84 14.36 23.11
C SER A 408 11.21 13.14 23.77
N TRP A 409 12.05 12.23 24.28
CA TRP A 409 11.60 11.01 24.97
C TRP A 409 10.64 11.33 26.13
N TYR A 410 10.88 12.44 26.83
CA TYR A 410 10.04 12.91 27.93
C TYR A 410 8.60 13.24 27.47
N PHE A 411 8.46 13.93 26.34
CA PHE A 411 7.13 14.22 25.80
C PHE A 411 6.45 12.97 25.23
N CYS A 412 7.21 11.99 24.75
CA CYS A 412 6.64 10.71 24.33
C CYS A 412 5.94 9.99 25.50
N ILE A 413 6.58 9.87 26.66
CA ILE A 413 5.98 9.19 27.81
C ILE A 413 4.81 9.98 28.42
N ALA A 414 4.85 11.32 28.38
CA ALA A 414 3.71 12.16 28.74
C ALA A 414 2.53 11.94 27.78
N PHE A 415 2.79 11.90 26.47
CA PHE A 415 1.78 11.58 25.46
C PHE A 415 1.12 10.23 25.72
N CYS A 416 1.88 9.18 26.07
CA CYS A 416 1.33 7.87 26.39
C CYS A 416 0.31 7.91 27.55
N ASN A 417 0.62 8.63 28.63
CA ASN A 417 -0.31 8.81 29.75
C ASN A 417 -1.53 9.65 29.36
N GLU A 418 -1.35 10.75 28.62
CA GLU A 418 -2.47 11.58 28.17
C GLU A 418 -3.36 10.82 27.18
N LEU A 419 -2.79 10.01 26.29
CA LEU A 419 -3.52 9.12 25.40
C LEU A 419 -4.37 8.12 26.21
N THR A 420 -3.79 7.54 27.26
CA THR A 420 -4.50 6.64 28.18
C THR A 420 -5.71 7.33 28.81
N LYS A 421 -5.53 8.56 29.32
CA LYS A 421 -6.65 9.33 29.86
C LYS A 421 -7.71 9.61 28.80
N LYS A 422 -7.32 10.03 27.59
CA LYS A 422 -8.25 10.38 26.51
C LYS A 422 -9.11 9.19 26.07
N VAL A 423 -8.52 7.99 25.99
CA VAL A 423 -9.24 6.76 25.66
C VAL A 423 -10.14 6.30 26.81
N ASN A 424 -9.73 6.54 28.06
CA ASN A 424 -10.45 6.10 29.26
C ASN A 424 -11.32 7.20 29.90
N GLY A 425 -11.92 8.09 29.10
CA GLY A 425 -12.87 9.09 29.60
C GLY A 425 -12.29 10.11 30.61
N GLY A 426 -10.97 10.31 30.59
CA GLY A 426 -10.21 11.20 31.48
C GLY A 426 -9.55 10.49 32.67
N ALA A 427 -9.79 9.20 32.88
CA ALA A 427 -9.25 8.48 34.03
C ALA A 427 -7.75 8.16 33.88
N GLY A 428 -6.96 8.52 34.90
CA GLY A 428 -5.52 8.24 34.96
C GLY A 428 -5.13 6.92 35.63
N SER A 429 -6.09 6.11 36.08
CA SER A 429 -5.82 4.90 36.88
C SER A 429 -5.03 3.83 36.12
N GLU A 430 -5.10 3.84 34.79
CA GLU A 430 -4.37 2.95 33.89
C GLU A 430 -3.08 3.56 33.33
N CYS A 431 -2.70 4.78 33.73
CA CYS A 431 -1.45 5.37 33.29
C CYS A 431 -0.24 4.55 33.79
N VAL A 432 0.76 4.39 32.94
CA VAL A 432 1.93 3.53 33.20
C VAL A 432 3.04 4.30 33.93
N TYR A 433 3.21 5.58 33.60
CA TYR A 433 4.34 6.39 34.10
C TYR A 433 3.89 7.29 35.25
N TRP A 434 4.61 7.23 36.37
CA TRP A 434 4.32 7.97 37.59
C TRP A 434 5.57 8.67 38.11
N ILE A 435 5.36 9.80 38.79
CA ILE A 435 6.40 10.55 39.47
C ILE A 435 5.87 11.08 40.80
N ASP A 436 6.55 10.73 41.88
CA ASP A 436 6.23 11.19 43.24
C ASP A 436 4.75 10.96 43.61
N GLY A 437 4.22 9.79 43.24
CA GLY A 437 2.83 9.39 43.50
C GLY A 437 1.78 10.01 42.58
N ASN A 438 2.18 10.81 41.59
CA ASN A 438 1.30 11.44 40.62
C ASN A 438 1.50 10.85 39.22
N VAL A 439 0.46 10.89 38.38
CA VAL A 439 0.57 10.53 36.97
C VAL A 439 1.54 11.50 36.28
N TYR A 440 2.56 10.97 35.61
CA TYR A 440 3.53 11.76 34.86
C TYR A 440 2.81 12.54 33.73
N ASP A 441 3.06 13.84 33.64
CA ASP A 441 2.39 14.74 32.68
C ASP A 441 3.36 15.64 31.90
N ILE A 442 2.80 16.53 31.08
CA ILE A 442 3.56 17.46 30.23
C ILE A 442 4.46 18.43 31.01
N ARG A 443 4.14 18.74 32.27
CA ARG A 443 4.95 19.64 33.11
C ARG A 443 6.21 18.92 33.57
N ASN A 444 6.09 17.64 33.91
CA ASN A 444 7.26 16.80 34.20
C ASN A 444 8.15 16.65 32.96
N ALA A 445 7.54 16.48 31.79
CA ALA A 445 8.27 16.39 30.52
C ALA A 445 9.04 17.67 30.20
N ALA A 446 8.39 18.84 30.35
CA ALA A 446 9.03 20.13 30.15
C ALA A 446 10.20 20.38 31.13
N ALA A 447 10.13 19.81 32.34
CA ALA A 447 11.20 19.86 33.34
C ALA A 447 12.31 18.82 33.11
N GLY A 448 12.24 17.98 32.05
CA GLY A 448 13.23 16.94 31.77
C GLY A 448 13.29 15.85 32.85
N GLN A 449 12.21 15.67 33.62
CA GLN A 449 12.18 14.72 34.72
C GLN A 449 11.99 13.29 34.20
N VAL A 450 12.70 12.33 34.80
CA VAL A 450 12.50 10.90 34.54
C VAL A 450 11.47 10.37 35.55
N PRO A 451 10.44 9.61 35.14
CA PRO A 451 9.51 8.99 36.07
C PRO A 451 10.27 8.06 37.04
N ASN A 452 9.94 8.12 38.33
CA ASN A 452 10.56 7.29 39.37
C ASN A 452 9.71 6.08 39.77
N MET A 453 8.51 5.95 39.21
CA MET A 453 7.62 4.80 39.37
C MET A 453 7.01 4.42 38.04
N ILE A 454 7.16 3.17 37.64
CA ILE A 454 6.59 2.62 36.40
C ILE A 454 5.82 1.36 36.77
N ASP A 455 4.52 1.40 36.54
CA ASP A 455 3.63 0.28 36.84
C ASP A 455 3.33 -0.50 35.57
N TRP A 456 4.13 -1.55 35.34
CA TRP A 456 4.02 -2.43 34.18
C TRP A 456 2.77 -3.32 34.19
N THR A 457 2.00 -3.33 35.28
CA THR A 457 0.73 -4.07 35.38
C THR A 457 -0.45 -3.30 34.79
N LYS A 458 -0.28 -1.99 34.54
CA LYS A 458 -1.32 -1.14 33.96
C LYS A 458 -1.52 -1.39 32.48
N LYS A 459 -2.76 -1.18 32.03
CA LYS A 459 -3.17 -1.42 30.63
C LYS A 459 -3.08 -0.19 29.73
N GLY A 460 -2.62 0.94 30.27
CA GLY A 460 -2.45 2.17 29.50
C GLY A 460 -1.36 2.05 28.42
N PHE A 461 -1.35 3.07 27.56
CA PHE A 461 -0.35 3.19 26.52
C PHE A 461 1.00 3.56 27.12
N ARG A 462 2.07 3.10 26.46
CA ARG A 462 3.47 3.35 26.81
C ARG A 462 4.36 3.25 25.58
N LEU A 463 5.63 3.61 25.72
CA LEU A 463 6.64 3.26 24.72
C LEU A 463 6.89 1.74 24.71
N PRO A 464 7.19 1.14 23.55
CA PRO A 464 7.65 -0.24 23.47
C PRO A 464 8.96 -0.40 24.23
N THR A 465 9.18 -1.58 24.80
CA THR A 465 10.57 -1.97 25.09
C THR A 465 11.31 -2.21 23.78
N GLU A 466 12.63 -2.13 23.77
CA GLU A 466 13.44 -2.42 22.58
C GLU A 466 13.17 -3.84 22.05
N ALA A 467 12.99 -4.80 22.96
CA ALA A 467 12.69 -6.18 22.62
C ALA A 467 11.29 -6.35 22.01
N GLU A 468 10.27 -5.67 22.55
CA GLU A 468 8.93 -5.63 21.94
C GLU A 468 9.00 -5.02 20.54
N TRP A 469 9.66 -3.87 20.39
CA TRP A 469 9.78 -3.19 19.11
C TRP A 469 10.43 -4.09 18.04
N GLU A 470 11.57 -4.71 18.36
CA GLU A 470 12.29 -5.53 17.39
C GLU A 470 11.53 -6.81 17.02
N TRP A 471 10.86 -7.43 18.01
CA TRP A 471 10.02 -8.60 17.75
C TRP A 471 8.84 -8.25 16.83
N ALA A 472 8.18 -7.12 17.06
CA ALA A 472 7.13 -6.63 16.21
C ALA A 472 7.64 -6.28 14.80
N ALA A 473 8.82 -5.66 14.68
CA ALA A 473 9.44 -5.31 13.41
C ALA A 473 9.81 -6.53 12.57
N LYS A 474 10.20 -7.64 13.23
CA LYS A 474 10.43 -8.94 12.58
C LYS A 474 9.18 -9.41 11.83
N GLY A 475 7.99 -9.25 12.41
CA GLY A 475 6.74 -9.53 11.70
C GLY A 475 6.45 -11.03 11.53
N GLY A 476 7.04 -11.90 12.36
CA GLY A 476 6.82 -13.36 12.30
C GLY A 476 7.78 -14.12 11.37
N ILE A 477 8.31 -13.46 10.34
CA ILE A 477 9.38 -13.99 9.48
C ILE A 477 10.69 -13.25 9.79
N ASP A 478 11.83 -13.94 9.75
CA ASP A 478 13.10 -13.36 10.17
C ASP A 478 13.75 -12.39 9.16
N TYR A 479 12.99 -11.50 8.51
CA TYR A 479 13.51 -10.59 7.45
C TYR A 479 14.55 -9.56 7.94
N LYS A 480 15.39 -9.01 7.07
CA LYS A 480 16.41 -8.00 7.42
C LYS A 480 15.77 -6.64 7.69
N TRP A 481 14.90 -6.24 6.77
CA TRP A 481 14.01 -5.09 6.93
C TRP A 481 12.60 -5.60 7.21
N ALA A 482 11.77 -4.79 7.87
CA ALA A 482 10.41 -5.20 8.18
C ALA A 482 9.61 -5.43 6.87
N GLY A 483 9.41 -6.71 6.51
CA GLY A 483 8.69 -7.15 5.32
C GLY A 483 9.55 -7.67 4.14
N THR A 484 10.89 -7.52 4.15
CA THR A 484 11.74 -8.06 3.06
C THR A 484 13.21 -8.29 3.47
N ASP A 485 13.84 -9.30 2.88
CA ASP A 485 15.31 -9.50 2.86
C ASP A 485 15.95 -8.95 1.57
N THR A 486 15.14 -8.58 0.57
CA THR A 486 15.59 -8.16 -0.75
C THR A 486 15.75 -6.64 -0.79
N GLU A 487 16.98 -6.17 -0.92
CA GLU A 487 17.28 -4.73 -0.95
C GLU A 487 16.49 -3.97 -2.02
N SER A 488 16.34 -4.52 -3.23
CA SER A 488 15.60 -3.86 -4.32
C SER A 488 14.10 -3.72 -4.05
N GLU A 489 13.56 -4.51 -3.10
CA GLU A 489 12.17 -4.46 -2.67
C GLU A 489 11.97 -3.50 -1.48
N LEU A 490 13.03 -3.06 -0.79
CA LEU A 490 12.94 -2.18 0.39
C LEU A 490 12.14 -0.90 0.12
N LYS A 491 12.24 -0.35 -1.09
CA LYS A 491 11.48 0.83 -1.52
C LYS A 491 9.95 0.65 -1.47
N ASN A 492 9.45 -0.59 -1.41
CA ASN A 492 8.04 -0.92 -1.27
C ASN A 492 7.58 -0.90 0.20
N TYR A 493 8.50 -0.99 1.16
CA TYR A 493 8.22 -1.08 2.60
C TYR A 493 8.67 0.16 3.39
N ALA A 494 9.66 0.91 2.88
CA ALA A 494 10.30 1.99 3.62
C ALA A 494 10.30 3.34 2.88
N TRP A 495 10.23 4.42 3.65
CA TRP A 495 10.69 5.75 3.26
C TRP A 495 12.06 6.05 3.87
N TYR A 496 13.09 6.12 3.06
CA TYR A 496 14.49 6.30 3.48
C TYR A 496 15.20 7.24 2.50
N SER A 497 16.46 7.58 2.76
CA SER A 497 17.17 8.67 2.04
C SER A 497 17.18 8.56 0.52
N GLU A 498 17.02 7.35 -0.04
CA GLU A 498 17.00 7.14 -1.49
C GLU A 498 15.62 7.41 -2.15
N ASN A 499 14.53 7.41 -1.40
CA ASN A 499 13.17 7.52 -1.96
C ASN A 499 12.23 8.50 -1.23
N SER A 500 12.65 9.09 -0.11
CA SER A 500 11.79 9.92 0.75
C SER A 500 11.69 11.39 0.35
N ASN A 501 12.40 11.81 -0.70
CA ASN A 501 12.50 13.23 -1.08
C ASN A 501 12.90 14.15 0.10
N ASN A 502 13.71 13.61 1.03
CA ASN A 502 14.20 14.29 2.23
C ASN A 502 13.07 14.85 3.13
N LYS A 503 11.97 14.11 3.29
CA LYS A 503 10.88 14.45 4.21
C LYS A 503 10.16 13.23 4.78
N THR A 504 9.37 13.41 5.83
CA THR A 504 8.42 12.39 6.30
C THR A 504 7.22 12.26 5.36
N HIS A 505 6.60 11.09 5.33
CA HIS A 505 5.44 10.79 4.49
C HIS A 505 4.22 10.40 5.32
N GLU A 506 3.03 10.50 4.73
CA GLU A 506 1.81 9.92 5.30
C GLU A 506 2.03 8.44 5.63
N VAL A 507 1.74 8.05 6.88
CA VAL A 507 1.85 6.65 7.32
C VAL A 507 0.97 5.74 6.45
N LYS A 508 1.31 4.45 6.37
CA LYS A 508 0.51 3.46 5.62
C LYS A 508 0.50 3.66 4.09
N LYS A 509 1.51 4.36 3.55
CA LYS A 509 1.75 4.53 2.09
C LYS A 509 2.71 3.51 1.49
N LYS A 510 3.36 2.71 2.33
CA LYS A 510 4.18 1.55 1.97
C LYS A 510 3.52 0.26 2.42
N GLN A 511 4.05 -0.88 1.98
CA GLN A 511 3.57 -2.19 2.39
C GLN A 511 3.90 -2.44 3.88
N PRO A 512 2.99 -3.11 4.62
CA PRO A 512 3.27 -3.51 6.00
C PRO A 512 4.15 -4.78 6.05
N ASN A 513 4.67 -5.10 7.24
CA ASN A 513 5.17 -6.45 7.51
C ASN A 513 4.02 -7.47 7.73
N ASP A 514 4.32 -8.75 7.96
CA ASP A 514 3.28 -9.79 8.06
C ASP A 514 2.42 -9.72 9.34
N TYR A 515 2.77 -8.83 10.27
CA TYR A 515 1.90 -8.47 11.40
C TYR A 515 0.92 -7.35 11.04
N GLY A 516 1.03 -6.77 9.86
CA GLY A 516 0.23 -5.63 9.43
C GLY A 516 0.71 -4.32 10.04
N LEU A 517 2.00 -4.22 10.41
CA LEU A 517 2.63 -3.00 10.92
C LEU A 517 3.30 -2.24 9.79
N TYR A 518 2.99 -0.96 9.67
CA TYR A 518 3.51 -0.08 8.63
C TYR A 518 4.65 0.76 9.18
N ASP A 519 5.57 1.16 8.30
CA ASP A 519 6.64 2.12 8.63
C ASP A 519 7.58 1.65 9.77
N MET A 520 7.65 0.34 10.03
CA MET A 520 8.62 -0.25 10.98
C MET A 520 10.08 -0.15 10.48
N THR A 521 10.26 0.32 9.25
CA THR A 521 11.55 0.59 8.61
C THR A 521 11.44 1.89 7.80
N GLY A 522 12.22 2.92 8.15
CA GLY A 522 12.15 4.25 7.54
C GLY A 522 11.14 5.20 8.21
N ASN A 523 10.70 6.22 7.45
CA ASN A 523 9.87 7.35 7.88
C ASN A 523 10.45 8.14 9.07
N VAL A 524 10.20 7.76 10.33
CA VAL A 524 10.90 8.31 11.49
C VAL A 524 11.46 7.23 12.41
N TRP A 525 12.55 7.55 13.09
CA TRP A 525 13.05 6.72 14.19
C TRP A 525 12.02 6.70 15.31
N GLU A 526 11.81 5.53 15.92
CA GLU A 526 10.80 5.35 16.95
C GLU A 526 11.46 5.21 18.33
N TRP A 527 11.15 6.13 19.25
CA TRP A 527 11.62 6.06 20.63
C TRP A 527 11.14 4.77 21.33
N CYS A 528 12.06 4.12 22.05
CA CYS A 528 11.79 2.99 22.94
C CYS A 528 11.94 3.40 24.41
N TRP A 529 11.42 2.57 25.32
CA TRP A 529 11.56 2.77 26.75
C TRP A 529 13.02 2.66 27.23
N ASP A 530 13.75 1.67 26.70
CA ASP A 530 15.01 1.17 27.24
C ASP A 530 16.10 2.24 27.30
N ARG A 531 16.96 2.13 28.32
CA ARG A 531 18.27 2.81 28.28
C ARG A 531 19.16 2.08 27.30
N TYR A 532 19.88 2.84 26.49
CA TYR A 532 20.84 2.30 25.54
C TYR A 532 22.06 1.73 26.29
N GLY A 533 22.36 0.46 26.08
CA GLY A 533 23.41 -0.28 26.77
C GLY A 533 23.58 -1.70 26.22
N SER A 534 24.49 -2.47 26.83
CA SER A 534 24.75 -3.87 26.47
C SER A 534 23.55 -4.76 26.79
N LEU A 535 23.22 -5.67 25.88
CA LEU A 535 22.17 -6.68 26.06
C LEU A 535 22.74 -7.93 26.75
N SER A 536 22.02 -8.50 27.71
CA SER A 536 22.34 -9.82 28.27
C SER A 536 21.83 -10.93 27.36
N ASN A 537 22.36 -12.14 27.51
CA ASN A 537 21.83 -13.33 26.84
C ASN A 537 21.76 -14.51 27.84
N PRO A 538 20.56 -15.03 28.17
CA PRO A 538 19.24 -14.56 27.72
C PRO A 538 18.88 -13.17 28.28
N LEU A 539 17.89 -12.51 27.67
CA LEU A 539 17.19 -11.39 28.29
C LEU A 539 16.20 -11.90 29.35
N PRO A 540 16.05 -11.19 30.48
CA PRO A 540 14.94 -11.41 31.41
C PRO A 540 13.57 -11.34 30.72
N LEU A 541 12.56 -12.02 31.27
CA LEU A 541 11.17 -11.91 30.81
C LEU A 541 10.72 -10.45 30.83
N ASP A 542 10.13 -9.99 29.72
CA ASP A 542 9.68 -8.61 29.53
C ASP A 542 10.79 -7.58 29.88
N TYR A 543 12.01 -7.81 29.37
CA TYR A 543 13.15 -6.95 29.63
C TYR A 543 12.86 -5.48 29.30
N THR A 544 13.19 -4.58 30.24
CA THR A 544 12.90 -3.13 30.18
C THR A 544 14.17 -2.28 30.04
N GLY A 545 15.24 -2.89 29.55
CA GLY A 545 16.48 -2.20 29.19
C GLY A 545 17.56 -2.22 30.26
N ALA A 546 18.71 -1.64 29.92
CA ALA A 546 19.87 -1.60 30.80
C ALA A 546 19.59 -0.80 32.08
N ALA A 547 20.12 -1.24 33.21
CA ALA A 547 19.96 -0.56 34.50
C ALA A 547 20.60 0.84 34.53
N THR A 548 21.62 1.07 33.70
CA THR A 548 22.35 2.35 33.60
C THR A 548 22.48 2.77 32.13
N GLY A 549 22.76 4.05 31.90
CA GLY A 549 22.90 4.62 30.55
C GLY A 549 22.30 6.02 30.47
N ALA A 550 23.00 6.94 29.81
CA ALA A 550 22.56 8.33 29.65
C ALA A 550 21.60 8.53 28.46
N MET A 551 21.60 7.59 27.52
CA MET A 551 20.81 7.64 26.29
C MET A 551 19.64 6.67 26.36
N ARG A 552 18.57 6.97 25.62
CA ARG A 552 17.42 6.08 25.37
C ARG A 552 17.53 5.49 23.98
N VAL A 553 17.01 4.27 23.84
CA VAL A 553 17.00 3.56 22.56
C VAL A 553 15.97 4.19 21.60
N TYR A 554 16.31 4.23 20.31
CA TYR A 554 15.33 4.40 19.23
C TYR A 554 15.66 3.47 18.06
N ARG A 555 14.66 3.06 17.28
CA ARG A 555 14.77 1.99 16.28
C ARG A 555 14.04 2.32 14.97
N GLY A 556 14.34 1.59 13.89
CA GLY A 556 13.59 1.64 12.62
C GLY A 556 14.21 2.42 11.46
N GLY A 557 15.19 3.30 11.70
CA GLY A 557 15.66 4.22 10.64
C GLY A 557 14.70 5.39 10.45
N ALA A 558 14.95 6.22 9.45
CA ALA A 558 14.12 7.39 9.13
C ALA A 558 14.32 7.83 7.68
N TYR A 559 13.48 8.75 7.23
CA TYR A 559 13.48 9.35 5.90
C TYR A 559 14.85 9.87 5.46
N ALA A 560 15.66 10.39 6.38
CA ALA A 560 16.97 10.99 6.12
C ALA A 560 18.15 9.99 6.13
N HIS A 561 17.90 8.72 6.46
CA HIS A 561 18.95 7.74 6.70
C HIS A 561 19.02 6.68 5.61
N ASN A 562 20.16 5.99 5.51
CA ASN A 562 20.34 4.94 4.51
C ASN A 562 19.66 3.62 4.93
N LYS A 563 19.65 2.65 4.02
CA LYS A 563 19.09 1.30 4.25
C LYS A 563 19.70 0.56 5.44
N ASP A 564 20.97 0.79 5.77
CA ASP A 564 21.64 0.08 6.87
C ASP A 564 21.08 0.54 8.22
N ASN A 565 20.77 1.83 8.34
CA ASN A 565 20.08 2.36 9.52
C ASN A 565 18.62 1.88 9.64
N ALA A 566 17.97 1.55 8.53
CA ALA A 566 16.59 1.09 8.50
C ALA A 566 16.45 -0.41 8.86
N HIS A 567 17.55 -1.11 9.11
CA HIS A 567 17.57 -2.51 9.51
C HIS A 567 16.87 -2.69 10.85
N ARG A 568 15.95 -3.68 10.97
CA ARG A 568 15.25 -3.93 12.24
C ARG A 568 16.18 -4.20 13.43
N ALA A 569 17.35 -4.78 13.22
CA ALA A 569 18.28 -5.13 14.29
C ALA A 569 19.30 -4.01 14.60
N PHE A 570 19.34 -2.94 13.80
CA PHE A 570 20.28 -1.83 14.02
C PHE A 570 19.87 -0.98 15.24
N ARG A 571 20.68 -1.03 16.29
CA ARG A 571 20.42 -0.31 17.54
C ARG A 571 21.06 1.06 17.52
N ASN A 572 20.31 2.07 17.94
CA ASN A 572 20.86 3.40 18.15
C ASN A 572 20.29 4.02 19.43
N GLY A 573 20.97 5.06 19.92
CA GLY A 573 20.57 5.73 21.15
C GLY A 573 20.89 7.22 21.11
N GLY A 574 20.06 8.00 21.78
CA GLY A 574 20.23 9.44 21.89
C GLY A 574 19.83 9.94 23.26
N PHE A 575 20.29 11.15 23.60
CA PHE A 575 19.89 11.77 24.85
C PHE A 575 18.38 12.06 24.87
N PRO A 576 17.69 11.84 26.01
CA PRO A 576 16.24 11.88 26.10
C PRO A 576 15.64 13.29 25.91
N ASP A 577 16.45 14.35 26.03
CA ASP A 577 16.06 15.76 25.83
C ASP A 577 16.06 16.18 24.37
N LYS A 578 16.73 15.43 23.48
CA LYS A 578 16.92 15.83 22.10
C LYS A 578 15.65 15.66 21.29
N MET A 579 15.38 16.67 20.46
CA MET A 579 14.25 16.75 19.54
C MET A 579 14.83 16.89 18.13
N GLU A 580 14.63 15.89 17.28
CA GLU A 580 15.08 15.91 15.88
C GLU A 580 13.89 15.64 14.96
N ASP A 581 13.95 16.20 13.76
CA ASP A 581 12.89 16.13 12.75
C ASP A 581 12.68 14.74 12.14
N HIS A 582 13.53 13.79 12.51
CA HIS A 582 13.48 12.40 12.09
C HIS A 582 13.24 11.44 13.25
N ARG A 583 12.82 11.93 14.42
CA ARG A 583 12.51 11.13 15.62
C ARG A 583 11.08 11.35 16.07
N GLY A 584 10.29 10.27 16.03
CA GLY A 584 8.92 10.19 16.49
C GLY A 584 8.72 9.06 17.51
N LEU A 585 7.52 8.46 17.50
CA LEU A 585 7.19 7.36 18.41
C LEU A 585 6.11 6.44 17.83
N ARG A 586 6.11 5.21 18.34
CA ARG A 586 5.00 4.26 18.28
C ARG A 586 4.65 3.85 19.70
N VAL A 587 3.38 3.54 19.94
CA VAL A 587 2.89 3.16 21.27
C VAL A 587 2.61 1.67 21.36
N VAL A 588 2.69 1.13 22.58
CA VAL A 588 2.21 -0.21 22.95
C VAL A 588 1.29 -0.13 24.15
N CYS A 589 0.48 -1.17 24.36
CA CYS A 589 -0.26 -1.42 25.61
C CYS A 589 -0.39 -2.92 25.88
N ARG A 590 -0.88 -3.31 27.07
CA ARG A 590 -1.19 -4.71 27.40
C ARG A 590 -2.67 -5.00 27.14
N PRO A 591 -3.03 -6.25 26.78
CA PRO A 591 -4.42 -6.67 26.61
C PRO A 591 -5.25 -6.66 27.91
#